data_AF-A0A225VSR6-F1
#
_entry.id   AF-A0A225VSR6-F1
#
_cell.length_a   1.000
_cell.length_b   1.000
_cell.length_c   1.000
_cell.angle_alpha   90.00
_cell.angle_beta   90.00
_cell.angle_gamma   90.00
#
_symmetry.space_group_name_H-M   'P 1'
#
loop_
_entity.id
_entity.type
_entity.pdbx_description
1 polymer ?
#
loop_
_entity_poly.entity_id
_entity_poly.type
_entity_poly.pdbx_seq_one_letter_code
_entity_poly.pdbx_strand_id
1 'polypeptide(L)'
;MPDQATDRTGIKDIELKTENWTSTKDIEPKTENPNCQTQIKLESGEDFVATSRIHPTEGIEIRDPIPRTMMRYTGDLSAVVLEGNLAVLPEIPISTTAKVGIEVLQVGDSGSATPKEIEKLRQIIWKKQHLLIGKGNELTPAARGVVCDIDVGNAKPNALRSRKVATRFREKVTGLIKGLLAAAIMRPSTSPWASPIVIVCKRSGVDIMLCIDYKLVSSLTRLMVYPMPLISDLLEDLDKALWYCSLDMASGFWVVPMTDRAREISAFITPFGLFKWSRMPFGLKNVPQIYQRLVDNALYEFLKISRSGDAGATTDVFQTGIADDPDRGSVLGRRPYIDDIMITVESWDQMCQRVEGLLEACDKWNLSISVAKIFWGMDKVGYLGHRVSIEGLEANPKDLKSLTDLPLPWSRRSMQSFLGSLNYYSRFIEVYAIYVLVLYELRDVEFSELEKRSDLRKVMDQNDPMHGITAHRNCSWRNY
;
A
#
# COMPACT_ATOMS: atom_id res chain seq x y z
N MET A 1 23.33 7.21 68.29
CA MET A 1 24.52 8.05 68.04
C MET A 1 25.29 7.46 66.87
N PRO A 2 25.97 8.25 66.00
CA PRO A 2 26.01 9.71 65.84
C PRO A 2 25.58 10.15 64.39
N ASP A 3 25.12 11.39 64.15
CA ASP A 3 25.80 12.63 63.65
C ASP A 3 26.32 12.57 62.18
N GLN A 4 26.39 13.62 61.35
CA GLN A 4 25.85 15.00 61.23
C GLN A 4 26.25 15.51 59.82
N ALA A 5 25.65 16.65 59.41
CA ALA A 5 26.22 17.72 58.54
C ALA A 5 25.62 17.96 57.13
N THR A 6 24.68 18.94 57.09
CA THR A 6 24.67 20.20 56.29
C THR A 6 24.98 20.23 54.78
N ASP A 7 24.01 20.72 53.96
CA ASP A 7 23.99 22.03 53.24
C ASP A 7 22.74 22.06 52.31
N ARG A 8 21.76 22.96 52.42
CA ARG A 8 21.63 24.39 52.03
C ARG A 8 21.71 24.71 50.51
N THR A 9 20.55 25.17 50.01
CA THR A 9 20.28 26.21 48.97
C THR A 9 20.65 25.90 47.51
N GLY A 10 19.79 26.06 46.50
CA GLY A 10 18.41 26.52 46.40
C GLY A 10 18.06 26.81 44.94
N ILE A 11 16.86 26.44 44.46
CA ILE A 11 16.23 27.00 43.26
C ILE A 11 14.73 27.14 43.55
N LYS A 12 14.21 28.32 43.20
CA LYS A 12 12.91 28.90 43.55
C LYS A 12 11.72 28.14 42.98
N ASP A 13 10.68 28.07 43.79
CA ASP A 13 9.29 27.79 43.42
C ASP A 13 8.79 28.76 42.34
N ILE A 14 8.16 28.21 41.30
CA ILE A 14 7.13 28.89 40.52
C ILE A 14 5.91 27.97 40.53
N GLU A 15 4.89 28.37 41.29
CA GLU A 15 3.54 27.82 41.29
C GLU A 15 2.96 27.85 39.86
N LEU A 16 2.66 26.68 39.30
CA LEU A 16 1.76 26.57 38.15
C LEU A 16 0.32 26.72 38.66
N LYS A 17 -0.23 27.92 38.50
CA LYS A 17 -1.66 28.18 38.65
C LYS A 17 -2.45 27.28 37.70
N THR A 18 -3.23 26.39 38.30
CA THR A 18 -4.31 25.65 37.65
C THR A 18 -5.49 26.60 37.51
N GLU A 19 -5.77 27.07 36.28
CA GLU A 19 -7.06 27.68 35.95
C GLU A 19 -7.90 26.67 35.17
N ASN A 20 -8.87 26.09 35.88
CA ASN A 20 -10.01 25.37 35.33
C ASN A 20 -10.91 26.35 34.57
N TRP A 21 -11.17 26.08 33.29
CA TRP A 21 -12.34 26.62 32.60
C TRP A 21 -13.25 25.47 32.19
N THR A 22 -14.17 25.14 33.08
CA THR A 22 -15.44 24.47 32.78
C THR A 22 -16.42 25.48 32.20
N SER A 23 -16.88 25.28 30.97
CA SER A 23 -18.22 25.73 30.58
C SER A 23 -18.73 24.95 29.36
N THR A 24 -19.52 23.92 29.67
CA THR A 24 -20.58 23.39 28.81
C THR A 24 -21.64 24.49 28.59
N LYS A 25 -22.05 24.69 27.34
CA LYS A 25 -23.37 25.23 27.01
C LYS A 25 -23.98 24.48 25.84
N ASP A 26 -24.97 23.68 26.18
CA ASP A 26 -26.00 23.11 25.33
C ASP A 26 -26.76 24.22 24.58
N ILE A 27 -27.02 24.03 23.29
CA ILE A 27 -28.17 24.63 22.60
C ILE A 27 -28.75 23.60 21.60
N GLU A 28 -29.95 23.14 21.90
CA GLU A 28 -30.85 22.28 21.11
C GLU A 28 -31.43 22.97 19.85
N PRO A 29 -32.03 22.21 18.90
CA PRO A 29 -32.40 22.69 17.56
C PRO A 29 -33.76 23.41 17.55
N LYS A 30 -33.93 24.39 16.64
CA LYS A 30 -35.25 24.96 16.31
C LYS A 30 -35.48 25.06 14.79
N THR A 31 -36.71 24.71 14.46
CA THR A 31 -37.44 24.53 13.20
C THR A 31 -37.76 25.83 12.42
N GLU A 32 -37.94 25.70 11.09
CA GLU A 32 -38.91 26.36 10.15
C GLU A 32 -39.28 27.86 10.34
N ASN A 33 -39.44 28.79 9.37
CA ASN A 33 -39.65 28.82 7.91
C ASN A 33 -39.61 30.34 7.44
N PRO A 34 -40.32 30.83 6.39
CA PRO A 34 -39.85 31.40 5.10
C PRO A 34 -39.93 32.95 4.92
N ASN A 35 -39.57 33.41 3.71
CA ASN A 35 -39.84 34.74 3.08
C ASN A 35 -39.07 35.97 3.58
N CYS A 36 -38.22 36.55 2.70
CA CYS A 36 -38.49 37.87 2.12
C CYS A 36 -37.57 38.19 0.93
N GLN A 37 -38.18 38.31 -0.26
CA GLN A 37 -37.67 39.06 -1.43
C GLN A 37 -37.49 40.53 -1.04
N THR A 38 -36.61 41.32 -1.68
CA THR A 38 -36.91 42.30 -2.77
C THR A 38 -35.66 43.22 -2.92
N GLN A 39 -35.25 43.87 -4.02
CA GLN A 39 -35.81 44.16 -5.35
C GLN A 39 -34.76 44.84 -6.28
N ILE A 40 -34.89 44.60 -7.60
CA ILE A 40 -34.93 45.53 -8.77
C ILE A 40 -33.66 46.30 -9.25
N LYS A 41 -33.26 46.06 -10.53
CA LYS A 41 -33.55 46.98 -11.67
C LYS A 41 -33.31 46.33 -13.04
N LEU A 42 -34.27 46.55 -13.95
CA LEU A 42 -34.33 46.13 -15.35
C LEU A 42 -35.08 47.26 -16.10
N GLU A 43 -34.51 47.80 -17.19
CA GLU A 43 -35.13 48.68 -18.21
C GLU A 43 -34.44 48.30 -19.55
N SER A 44 -35.09 47.63 -20.52
CA SER A 44 -35.95 48.10 -21.65
C SER A 44 -35.21 49.03 -22.65
N GLY A 45 -35.20 48.87 -23.98
CA GLY A 45 -35.87 48.02 -24.98
C GLY A 45 -35.46 48.46 -26.42
N GLU A 46 -36.03 47.81 -27.45
CA GLU A 46 -36.03 48.13 -28.92
C GLU A 46 -34.81 47.66 -29.75
N ASP A 47 -34.89 47.01 -30.94
CA ASP A 47 -35.98 46.46 -31.77
C ASP A 47 -35.41 45.67 -33.00
N PHE A 48 -36.28 44.94 -33.73
CA PHE A 48 -36.18 44.44 -35.15
C PHE A 48 -35.56 43.06 -35.58
N VAL A 49 -36.46 42.08 -35.74
CA VAL A 49 -36.82 41.18 -36.90
C VAL A 49 -35.76 40.51 -37.83
N ALA A 50 -35.77 39.16 -37.77
CA ALA A 50 -35.74 38.10 -38.80
C ALA A 50 -34.83 38.14 -40.07
N THR A 51 -34.03 37.09 -40.32
CA THR A 51 -34.26 36.00 -41.31
C THR A 51 -33.00 35.18 -41.66
N SER A 52 -33.19 33.85 -41.75
CA SER A 52 -32.57 32.90 -42.68
C SER A 52 -31.12 32.36 -42.51
N ARG A 53 -31.06 31.01 -42.52
CA ARG A 53 -30.10 30.07 -43.15
C ARG A 53 -28.59 30.28 -42.95
N ILE A 54 -27.96 29.31 -42.25
CA ILE A 54 -26.57 28.90 -42.50
C ILE A 54 -26.50 27.36 -42.54
N HIS A 55 -25.85 26.86 -43.61
CA HIS A 55 -25.61 25.47 -43.97
C HIS A 55 -24.60 24.75 -43.05
N PRO A 56 -24.52 23.40 -43.10
CA PRO A 56 -23.62 22.61 -42.27
C PRO A 56 -22.17 22.70 -42.79
N THR A 57 -21.24 23.11 -41.95
CA THR A 57 -19.81 23.11 -42.29
C THR A 57 -19.12 21.93 -41.60
N GLU A 58 -18.73 20.98 -42.45
CA GLU A 58 -17.55 20.12 -42.47
C GLU A 58 -16.80 19.76 -41.18
N GLY A 59 -16.43 18.47 -41.14
CA GLY A 59 -15.90 17.78 -39.96
C GLY A 59 -14.59 18.35 -39.44
N ILE A 60 -14.58 18.62 -38.15
CA ILE A 60 -13.37 18.79 -37.37
C ILE A 60 -12.82 17.39 -37.08
N GLU A 61 -11.80 16.99 -37.83
CA GLU A 61 -10.90 15.91 -37.41
C GLU A 61 -10.27 16.31 -36.07
N ILE A 62 -10.73 15.69 -34.98
CA ILE A 62 -10.03 15.70 -33.71
C ILE A 62 -8.76 14.87 -33.92
N ARG A 63 -7.66 15.55 -34.27
CA ARG A 63 -6.32 14.99 -34.14
C ARG A 63 -6.02 14.82 -32.66
N ASP A 64 -6.40 13.67 -32.10
CA ASP A 64 -5.88 13.23 -30.81
C ASP A 64 -4.37 13.01 -30.93
N PRO A 65 -3.51 13.77 -30.22
CA PRO A 65 -2.15 13.37 -30.05
C PRO A 65 -2.16 12.13 -29.15
N ILE A 66 -2.05 10.95 -29.75
CA ILE A 66 -1.88 9.67 -29.05
C ILE A 66 -0.80 9.87 -27.96
N PRO A 67 -1.12 9.75 -26.66
CA PRO A 67 -0.14 9.96 -25.61
C PRO A 67 1.02 9.00 -25.80
N ARG A 68 2.25 9.51 -25.78
CA ARG A 68 3.48 8.72 -25.93
C ARG A 68 3.42 7.48 -25.03
N THR A 69 3.55 6.29 -25.61
CA THR A 69 3.45 4.97 -24.93
C THR A 69 4.56 4.72 -23.89
N MET A 70 5.52 5.63 -23.74
CA MET A 70 6.72 5.43 -22.92
C MET A 70 6.89 6.58 -21.93
N MET A 71 6.72 6.27 -20.65
CA MET A 71 7.23 7.14 -19.58
C MET A 71 8.67 6.70 -19.25
N ARG A 72 9.64 7.60 -19.39
CA ARG A 72 10.98 7.44 -18.80
C ARG A 72 10.90 7.97 -17.37
N TYR A 73 11.19 7.13 -16.38
CA TYR A 73 11.28 7.55 -14.97
C TYR A 73 12.69 7.28 -14.44
N THR A 74 13.21 8.24 -13.69
CA THR A 74 14.54 8.24 -13.06
C THR A 74 14.50 8.01 -11.55
N GLY A 75 13.33 7.69 -10.97
CA GLY A 75 13.14 7.45 -9.53
C GLY A 75 12.72 6.02 -9.18
N ASP A 76 12.56 5.73 -7.88
CA ASP A 76 12.06 4.44 -7.39
C ASP A 76 10.62 4.17 -7.86
N LEU A 77 10.42 2.99 -8.46
CA LEU A 77 9.20 2.63 -9.20
C LEU A 77 7.95 2.45 -8.32
N SER A 78 8.08 2.46 -7.00
CA SER A 78 6.97 2.18 -6.06
C SER A 78 5.97 3.34 -5.95
N ALA A 79 6.43 4.60 -5.97
CA ALA A 79 5.56 5.76 -5.69
C ALA A 79 4.58 6.10 -6.84
N VAL A 80 5.00 5.93 -8.10
CA VAL A 80 4.19 6.33 -9.28
C VAL A 80 3.18 5.26 -9.69
N VAL A 81 3.48 3.99 -9.42
CA VAL A 81 2.54 2.88 -9.67
C VAL A 81 1.31 3.01 -8.75
N LEU A 82 1.51 3.49 -7.51
CA LEU A 82 0.46 3.75 -6.54
C LEU A 82 -0.36 5.02 -6.85
N GLU A 83 0.27 6.12 -7.27
CA GLU A 83 -0.47 7.35 -7.65
C GLU A 83 -1.23 7.23 -8.98
N GLY A 84 -0.88 6.28 -9.84
CA GLY A 84 -1.35 6.20 -11.22
C GLY A 84 -2.57 5.33 -11.50
N ASN A 85 -3.09 4.55 -10.54
CA ASN A 85 -4.06 3.46 -10.81
C ASN A 85 -3.61 2.55 -11.98
N LEU A 86 -2.30 2.33 -12.10
CA LEU A 86 -1.70 1.47 -13.11
C LEU A 86 -1.57 0.06 -12.55
N ALA A 87 -2.24 -0.91 -13.16
CA ALA A 87 -2.15 -2.31 -12.77
C ALA A 87 -0.94 -2.98 -13.40
N VAL A 88 0.09 -3.27 -12.63
CA VAL A 88 1.27 -3.98 -13.12
C VAL A 88 0.92 -5.45 -13.39
N LEU A 89 1.27 -5.93 -14.58
CA LEU A 89 1.20 -7.36 -14.93
C LEU A 89 2.38 -8.09 -14.30
N PRO A 90 2.15 -9.27 -13.68
CA PRO A 90 3.25 -10.05 -13.15
C PRO A 90 4.22 -10.46 -14.23
N GLU A 91 5.50 -10.39 -13.89
CA GLU A 91 6.51 -11.23 -14.53
C GLU A 91 6.33 -12.63 -13.95
N ILE A 92 5.76 -13.54 -14.73
CA ILE A 92 5.73 -14.95 -14.33
C ILE A 92 7.08 -15.55 -14.75
N PRO A 93 7.96 -15.91 -13.81
CA PRO A 93 9.06 -16.81 -14.16
C PRO A 93 8.44 -18.14 -14.58
N ILE A 94 8.72 -18.57 -15.81
CA ILE A 94 8.51 -19.96 -16.21
C ILE A 94 9.55 -20.77 -15.43
N SER A 95 9.25 -21.15 -14.19
CA SER A 95 10.12 -22.09 -13.49
C SER A 95 9.39 -22.84 -12.39
N THR A 96 9.49 -24.15 -12.56
CA THR A 96 9.33 -25.27 -11.64
C THR A 96 9.42 -24.87 -10.17
N THR A 97 8.39 -25.23 -9.41
CA THR A 97 8.34 -25.13 -7.95
C THR A 97 9.61 -25.75 -7.37
N ALA A 98 10.54 -24.92 -6.90
CA ALA A 98 11.63 -25.40 -6.08
C ALA A 98 10.98 -25.95 -4.81
N LYS A 99 11.07 -27.27 -4.58
CA LYS A 99 10.57 -27.88 -3.36
C LYS A 99 11.19 -27.13 -2.17
N VAL A 100 10.34 -26.54 -1.35
CA VAL A 100 10.78 -25.91 -0.10
C VAL A 100 11.20 -27.04 0.81
N GLY A 101 12.46 -27.05 1.24
CA GLY A 101 12.93 -27.90 2.33
C GLY A 101 12.78 -27.22 3.68
N ILE A 102 12.70 -28.01 4.75
CA ILE A 102 12.55 -27.50 6.12
C ILE A 102 13.74 -26.64 6.54
N GLU A 103 14.91 -26.92 5.97
CA GLU A 103 16.18 -26.22 6.18
C GLU A 103 16.18 -24.78 5.64
N VAL A 104 15.25 -24.43 4.74
CA VAL A 104 15.12 -23.08 4.19
C VAL A 104 14.38 -22.15 5.15
N LEU A 105 13.70 -22.69 6.17
CA LEU A 105 12.97 -21.91 7.15
C LEU A 105 13.93 -21.12 8.06
N GLN A 106 13.80 -19.80 8.01
CA GLN A 106 14.55 -18.87 8.85
C GLN A 106 13.87 -18.79 10.22
N VAL A 107 14.41 -19.53 11.20
CA VAL A 107 13.86 -19.65 12.55
C VAL A 107 14.94 -19.36 13.59
N GLY A 108 14.72 -18.34 14.42
CA GLY A 108 15.62 -17.93 15.49
C GLY A 108 16.86 -17.17 15.00
N ASP A 109 17.36 -16.27 15.85
CA ASP A 109 18.68 -15.66 15.72
C ASP A 109 19.75 -16.42 16.51
N SER A 110 21.01 -16.22 16.16
CA SER A 110 22.14 -16.94 16.76
C SER A 110 22.37 -16.53 18.22
N GLY A 111 21.91 -17.35 19.17
CA GLY A 111 22.28 -17.27 20.58
C GLY A 111 21.15 -17.00 21.57
N SER A 112 19.94 -16.72 21.08
CA SER A 112 18.83 -16.28 21.91
C SER A 112 17.77 -17.39 22.13
N ALA A 113 17.73 -18.43 21.29
CA ALA A 113 16.82 -19.58 21.40
C ALA A 113 17.57 -20.92 21.53
N THR A 114 16.98 -21.88 22.26
CA THR A 114 17.57 -23.22 22.35
C THR A 114 17.33 -24.02 21.05
N PRO A 115 18.23 -24.94 20.67
CA PRO A 115 18.01 -25.80 19.50
C PRO A 115 16.69 -26.60 19.54
N LYS A 116 16.21 -26.92 20.75
CA LYS A 116 14.94 -27.63 20.96
C LYS A 116 13.73 -26.76 20.61
N GLU A 117 13.75 -25.48 20.96
CA GLU A 117 12.67 -24.54 20.65
C GLU A 117 12.58 -24.26 19.15
N ILE A 118 13.74 -24.03 18.52
CA ILE A 118 13.84 -23.85 17.07
C ILE A 118 13.28 -25.08 16.34
N GLU A 119 13.69 -26.28 16.75
CA GLU A 119 13.22 -27.51 16.11
C GLU A 119 11.72 -27.74 16.34
N LYS A 120 11.21 -27.47 17.55
CA LYS A 120 9.77 -27.54 17.84
C LYS A 120 8.97 -26.65 16.91
N LEU A 121 9.38 -25.40 16.72
CA LEU A 121 8.69 -24.46 15.84
C LEU A 121 8.78 -24.87 14.36
N ARG A 122 9.95 -25.34 13.91
CA ARG A 122 10.12 -25.89 12.55
C ARG A 122 9.15 -27.04 12.28
N GLN A 123 8.99 -27.97 13.23
CA GLN A 123 8.06 -29.08 13.09
C GLN A 123 6.61 -28.61 12.99
N ILE A 124 6.20 -27.60 13.77
CA ILE A 124 4.85 -27.00 13.68
C ILE A 124 4.61 -26.43 12.28
N ILE A 125 5.55 -25.62 11.79
CA ILE A 125 5.47 -25.02 10.45
C ILE A 125 5.41 -26.11 9.37
N TRP A 126 6.26 -27.13 9.51
CA TRP A 126 6.38 -28.21 8.54
C TRP A 126 5.14 -29.13 8.45
N LYS A 127 4.38 -29.28 9.54
CA LYS A 127 3.07 -29.97 9.50
C LYS A 127 2.11 -29.35 8.47
N LYS A 128 2.25 -28.06 8.18
CA LYS A 128 1.44 -27.30 7.22
C LYS A 128 2.25 -26.86 5.99
N GLN A 129 3.26 -27.65 5.60
CA GLN A 129 4.15 -27.35 4.47
C GLN A 129 3.44 -27.09 3.13
N HIS A 130 2.22 -27.59 2.93
CA HIS A 130 1.44 -27.34 1.71
C HIS A 130 1.01 -25.87 1.55
N LEU A 131 1.04 -25.08 2.63
CA LEU A 131 0.80 -23.64 2.60
C LEU A 131 2.05 -22.84 2.20
N LEU A 132 3.22 -23.47 2.21
CA LEU A 132 4.50 -22.81 2.04
C LEU A 132 4.87 -22.75 0.56
N ILE A 133 5.01 -21.54 0.03
CA ILE A 133 5.39 -21.28 -1.35
C ILE A 133 6.84 -20.82 -1.39
N GLY A 134 7.63 -21.47 -2.24
CA GLY A 134 9.03 -21.14 -2.46
C GLY A 134 9.22 -19.84 -3.26
N LYS A 135 10.35 -19.72 -3.96
CA LYS A 135 10.59 -18.58 -4.85
C LYS A 135 9.74 -18.71 -6.12
N GLY A 136 8.73 -17.85 -6.27
CA GLY A 136 7.92 -17.75 -7.47
C GLY A 136 6.54 -17.15 -7.20
N ASN A 137 5.89 -16.68 -8.27
CA ASN A 137 4.52 -16.16 -8.25
C ASN A 137 3.55 -17.26 -8.71
N GLU A 138 3.57 -18.42 -8.04
CA GLU A 138 2.68 -19.52 -8.39
C GLU A 138 1.23 -19.15 -8.03
N LEU A 139 0.28 -19.54 -8.88
CA LEU A 139 -1.12 -19.26 -8.62
C LEU A 139 -1.64 -20.26 -7.59
N THR A 140 -1.79 -19.80 -6.36
CA THR A 140 -2.33 -20.60 -5.27
C THR A 140 -3.84 -20.81 -5.44
N PRO A 141 -4.43 -21.77 -4.71
CA PRO A 141 -5.88 -21.94 -4.68
C PRO A 141 -6.61 -20.64 -4.34
N ALA A 142 -7.87 -20.53 -4.79
CA ALA A 142 -8.68 -19.36 -4.47
C ALA A 142 -8.80 -19.19 -2.95
N ALA A 143 -8.59 -17.97 -2.46
CA ALA A 143 -9.00 -17.60 -1.12
C ALA A 143 -10.50 -17.87 -0.95
N ARG A 144 -10.88 -18.39 0.21
CA ARG A 144 -12.29 -18.68 0.53
C ARG A 144 -12.93 -17.46 1.18
N GLY A 145 -14.25 -17.39 1.11
CA GLY A 145 -15.05 -16.40 1.84
C GLY A 145 -14.92 -14.95 1.37
N VAL A 146 -14.10 -14.65 0.36
CA VAL A 146 -13.96 -13.30 -0.20
C VAL A 146 -14.14 -13.34 -1.71
N VAL A 147 -14.76 -12.30 -2.24
CA VAL A 147 -14.83 -12.08 -3.69
C VAL A 147 -14.53 -10.61 -3.98
N CYS A 148 -13.70 -10.38 -4.99
CA CYS A 148 -13.46 -9.06 -5.54
C CYS A 148 -14.58 -8.69 -6.51
N ASP A 149 -15.22 -7.56 -6.26
CA ASP A 149 -16.20 -6.98 -7.14
C ASP A 149 -15.82 -5.54 -7.54
N ILE A 150 -16.26 -5.11 -8.73
CA ILE A 150 -16.04 -3.76 -9.25
C ILE A 150 -17.41 -3.14 -9.53
N ASP A 151 -17.96 -2.43 -8.54
CA ASP A 151 -19.24 -1.75 -8.68
C ASP A 151 -19.05 -0.37 -9.34
N VAL A 152 -19.44 -0.28 -10.61
CA VAL A 152 -19.48 0.97 -11.39
C VAL A 152 -20.90 1.57 -11.48
N GLY A 153 -21.85 1.05 -10.68
CA GLY A 153 -23.25 1.44 -10.72
C GLY A 153 -23.88 1.21 -12.09
N ASN A 154 -24.52 2.25 -12.64
CA ASN A 154 -25.20 2.22 -13.94
C ASN A 154 -24.30 2.68 -15.10
N ALA A 155 -22.98 2.78 -14.88
CA ALA A 155 -22.05 3.20 -15.92
C ALA A 155 -22.08 2.22 -17.11
N LYS A 156 -22.14 2.78 -18.32
CA LYS A 156 -22.08 1.98 -19.55
C LYS A 156 -20.64 1.52 -19.81
N PRO A 157 -20.45 0.35 -20.45
CA PRO A 157 -19.13 -0.12 -20.83
C PRO A 157 -18.34 0.89 -21.66
N ASN A 158 -17.04 1.00 -21.37
CA ASN A 158 -16.11 1.80 -22.14
C ASN A 158 -15.05 0.92 -22.80
N ALA A 159 -14.95 1.02 -24.13
CA ALA A 159 -13.93 0.31 -24.89
C ALA A 159 -12.89 1.30 -25.39
N LEU A 160 -11.83 1.52 -24.61
CA LEU A 160 -10.71 2.36 -25.04
C LEU A 160 -9.89 1.66 -26.13
N ARG A 161 -9.26 2.46 -26.99
CA ARG A 161 -8.43 1.92 -28.08
C ARG A 161 -7.11 1.38 -27.56
N SER A 162 -6.65 0.30 -28.20
CA SER A 162 -5.30 -0.24 -27.98
C SER A 162 -4.22 0.79 -28.28
N ARG A 163 -3.24 0.93 -27.36
CA ARG A 163 -2.07 1.80 -27.58
C ARG A 163 -1.07 1.12 -28.52
N LYS A 164 -0.42 1.91 -29.38
CA LYS A 164 0.64 1.40 -30.27
C LYS A 164 1.84 0.92 -29.45
N VAL A 165 2.21 -0.35 -29.63
CA VAL A 165 3.42 -0.94 -29.05
C VAL A 165 4.56 -0.89 -30.08
N ALA A 166 5.67 -0.26 -29.68
CA ALA A 166 6.88 -0.18 -30.49
C ALA A 166 7.42 -1.59 -30.81
N THR A 167 7.91 -1.79 -32.04
CA THR A 167 8.32 -3.11 -32.56
C THR A 167 9.28 -3.85 -31.61
N ARG A 168 10.26 -3.14 -31.05
CA ARG A 168 11.25 -3.68 -30.09
C ARG A 168 10.67 -4.30 -28.82
N PHE A 169 9.43 -3.96 -28.45
CA PHE A 169 8.77 -4.48 -27.24
C PHE A 169 7.69 -5.53 -27.54
N ARG A 170 7.37 -5.76 -28.82
CA ARG A 170 6.26 -6.66 -29.21
C ARG A 170 6.50 -8.09 -28.75
N GLU A 171 7.71 -8.62 -28.92
CA GLU A 171 8.05 -9.96 -28.47
C GLU A 171 7.97 -10.10 -26.96
N LYS A 172 8.49 -9.11 -26.21
CA LYS A 172 8.39 -9.08 -24.74
C LYS A 172 6.94 -9.07 -24.26
N VAL A 173 6.10 -8.19 -24.84
CA VAL A 173 4.67 -8.12 -24.50
C VAL A 173 3.96 -9.43 -24.84
N THR A 174 4.26 -10.02 -26.00
CA THR A 174 3.67 -11.30 -26.42
C THR A 174 4.08 -12.44 -25.48
N GLY A 175 5.34 -12.50 -25.09
CA GLY A 175 5.86 -13.48 -24.12
C GLY A 175 5.17 -13.37 -22.77
N LEU A 176 5.00 -12.15 -22.24
CA LEU A 176 4.27 -11.91 -20.99
C LEU A 176 2.82 -12.37 -21.10
N ILE A 177 2.11 -12.00 -22.17
CA ILE A 177 0.71 -12.42 -22.39
C ILE A 177 0.59 -13.93 -22.45
N LYS A 178 1.49 -14.62 -23.19
CA LYS A 178 1.49 -16.08 -23.27
C LYS A 178 1.73 -16.72 -21.90
N GLY A 179 2.66 -16.19 -21.10
CA GLY A 179 2.93 -16.68 -19.75
C GLY A 179 1.70 -16.54 -18.83
N LEU A 180 1.06 -15.38 -18.83
CA LEU A 180 -0.15 -15.11 -18.03
C LEU A 180 -1.34 -16.00 -18.42
N LEU A 181 -1.51 -16.28 -19.72
CA LEU A 181 -2.52 -17.23 -20.22
C LEU A 181 -2.19 -18.66 -19.81
N ALA A 182 -0.93 -19.09 -19.95
CA ALA A 182 -0.49 -20.43 -19.57
C ALA A 182 -0.67 -20.70 -18.06
N ALA A 183 -0.48 -19.67 -17.23
CA ALA A 183 -0.73 -19.73 -15.80
C ALA A 183 -2.21 -19.58 -15.39
N ALA A 184 -3.13 -19.44 -16.35
CA ALA A 184 -4.56 -19.25 -16.13
C ALA A 184 -4.95 -18.04 -15.25
N ILE A 185 -4.04 -17.07 -15.06
CA ILE A 185 -4.30 -15.84 -14.28
C ILE A 185 -5.23 -14.91 -15.08
N MET A 186 -5.15 -14.96 -16.41
CA MET A 186 -6.05 -14.24 -17.32
C MET A 186 -6.57 -15.16 -18.43
N ARG A 187 -7.58 -14.69 -19.16
CA ARG A 187 -8.21 -15.41 -20.28
C ARG A 187 -8.58 -14.46 -21.42
N PRO A 188 -8.79 -14.97 -22.64
CA PRO A 188 -9.39 -14.17 -23.72
C PRO A 188 -10.76 -13.62 -23.30
N SER A 189 -11.08 -12.44 -23.81
CA SER A 189 -12.31 -11.74 -23.46
C SER A 189 -13.04 -11.25 -24.70
N THR A 190 -14.36 -11.18 -24.60
CA THR A 190 -15.26 -10.50 -25.53
C THR A 190 -16.02 -9.36 -24.83
N SER A 191 -15.46 -8.88 -23.71
CA SER A 191 -16.08 -7.84 -22.89
C SER A 191 -16.34 -6.57 -23.69
N PRO A 192 -17.45 -5.87 -23.43
CA PRO A 192 -17.67 -4.53 -23.96
C PRO A 192 -16.79 -3.47 -23.26
N TRP A 193 -16.05 -3.84 -22.21
CA TRP A 193 -15.05 -3.01 -21.55
C TRP A 193 -13.65 -3.27 -22.13
N ALA A 194 -12.82 -2.23 -22.22
CA ALA A 194 -11.43 -2.36 -22.61
C ALA A 194 -10.57 -1.24 -22.03
N SER A 195 -9.69 -1.57 -21.09
CA SER A 195 -8.65 -0.67 -20.57
C SER A 195 -7.33 -0.87 -21.32
N PRO A 196 -6.63 0.18 -21.78
CA PRO A 196 -5.44 0.02 -22.60
C PRO A 196 -4.21 -0.31 -21.75
N ILE A 197 -3.27 -1.05 -22.34
CA ILE A 197 -1.95 -1.27 -21.71
C ILE A 197 -1.03 -0.04 -21.81
N VAL A 198 -0.11 0.09 -20.85
CA VAL A 198 0.98 1.07 -20.78
C VAL A 198 2.28 0.32 -20.57
N ILE A 199 3.34 0.69 -21.29
CA ILE A 199 4.66 0.08 -21.15
C ILE A 199 5.57 1.03 -20.38
N VAL A 200 6.10 0.54 -19.27
CA VAL A 200 7.09 1.26 -18.44
C VAL A 200 8.44 0.58 -18.63
N CYS A 201 9.49 1.34 -18.93
CA CYS A 201 10.85 0.77 -19.00
C CYS A 201 11.46 0.74 -17.60
N LYS A 202 12.04 -0.40 -17.20
CA LYS A 202 12.83 -0.52 -15.97
C LYS A 202 14.11 0.32 -16.09
N ARG A 203 14.83 0.52 -14.97
CA ARG A 203 16.06 1.35 -14.88
C ARG A 203 17.10 1.05 -15.96
N SER A 204 17.23 -0.21 -16.40
CA SER A 204 18.17 -0.61 -17.45
C SER A 204 17.76 -0.17 -18.87
N GLY A 205 16.52 0.28 -19.07
CA GLY A 205 15.94 0.62 -20.39
C GLY A 205 15.68 -0.58 -21.30
N VAL A 206 16.22 -1.76 -20.94
CA VAL A 206 16.09 -3.01 -21.69
C VAL A 206 14.80 -3.72 -21.29
N ASP A 207 14.53 -3.84 -19.99
CA ASP A 207 13.36 -4.54 -19.48
C ASP A 207 12.14 -3.65 -19.36
N ILE A 208 10.97 -4.27 -19.48
CA ILE A 208 9.69 -3.57 -19.46
C ILE A 208 8.81 -4.11 -18.33
N MET A 209 8.03 -3.22 -17.73
CA MET A 209 6.86 -3.55 -16.94
C MET A 209 5.64 -3.21 -17.76
N LEU A 210 4.76 -4.19 -17.93
CA LEU A 210 3.49 -4.00 -18.61
C LEU A 210 2.45 -3.61 -17.56
N CYS A 211 1.76 -2.49 -17.78
CA CYS A 211 0.73 -1.98 -16.89
C CYS A 211 -0.61 -1.88 -17.62
N ILE A 212 -1.74 -1.91 -16.91
CA ILE A 212 -3.06 -1.58 -17.45
C ILE A 212 -3.50 -0.24 -16.85
N ASP A 213 -3.99 0.65 -17.71
CA ASP A 213 -4.49 1.95 -17.31
C ASP A 213 -5.95 1.87 -16.86
N TYR A 214 -6.18 1.57 -15.58
CA TYR A 214 -7.52 1.51 -15.00
C TYR A 214 -8.02 2.86 -14.49
N LYS A 215 -7.36 3.99 -14.79
CA LYS A 215 -7.77 5.32 -14.28
C LYS A 215 -9.25 5.62 -14.52
N LEU A 216 -9.73 5.34 -15.73
CA LEU A 216 -11.13 5.56 -16.08
C LEU A 216 -12.06 4.62 -15.30
N VAL A 217 -11.76 3.32 -15.26
CA VAL A 217 -12.52 2.34 -14.47
C VAL A 217 -12.56 2.78 -13.01
N SER A 218 -11.42 3.09 -12.39
CA SER A 218 -11.31 3.55 -11.01
C SER A 218 -12.08 4.85 -10.74
N SER A 219 -12.21 5.75 -11.71
CA SER A 219 -13.04 6.97 -11.57
C SER A 219 -14.55 6.66 -11.50
N LEU A 220 -14.98 5.57 -12.14
CA LEU A 220 -16.38 5.11 -12.16
C LEU A 220 -16.69 4.16 -10.99
N THR A 221 -15.67 3.46 -10.47
CA THR A 221 -15.82 2.53 -9.36
C THR A 221 -16.22 3.25 -8.08
N ARG A 222 -17.34 2.82 -7.50
CA ARG A 222 -17.79 3.23 -6.17
C ARG A 222 -16.74 2.85 -5.13
N LEU A 223 -16.39 3.83 -4.30
CA LEU A 223 -15.36 3.64 -3.29
C LEU A 223 -15.86 2.66 -2.22
N MET A 224 -15.07 1.63 -1.95
CA MET A 224 -15.27 0.77 -0.79
C MET A 224 -14.73 1.46 0.45
N VAL A 225 -15.55 1.57 1.49
CA VAL A 225 -15.12 2.06 2.80
C VAL A 225 -14.70 0.85 3.64
N TYR A 226 -13.44 0.80 4.01
CA TYR A 226 -12.90 -0.16 4.96
C TYR A 226 -11.77 0.49 5.77
N PRO A 227 -11.74 0.32 7.10
CA PRO A 227 -10.75 0.99 7.93
C PRO A 227 -9.37 0.35 7.72
N MET A 228 -8.50 1.06 7.00
CA MET A 228 -7.09 0.70 6.94
C MET A 228 -6.39 1.16 8.23
N PRO A 229 -5.63 0.28 8.91
CA PRO A 229 -4.90 0.66 10.12
C PRO A 229 -3.83 1.69 9.78
N LEU A 230 -3.60 2.64 10.70
CA LEU A 230 -2.48 3.56 10.58
C LEU A 230 -1.18 2.82 10.93
N ILE A 231 -0.14 3.05 10.13
CA ILE A 231 1.17 2.45 10.37
C ILE A 231 1.70 2.84 11.76
N SER A 232 1.39 4.05 12.24
CA SER A 232 1.76 4.50 13.59
C SER A 232 1.28 3.53 14.65
N ASP A 233 -0.01 3.20 14.62
CA ASP A 233 -0.70 2.39 15.60
C ASP A 233 -0.18 0.94 15.55
N LEU A 234 0.14 0.45 14.35
CA LEU A 234 0.73 -0.87 14.16
C LEU A 234 2.13 -0.98 14.75
N LEU A 235 2.85 0.13 14.90
CA LEU A 235 4.21 0.18 15.43
C LEU A 235 4.28 0.41 16.95
N GLU A 236 3.20 0.79 17.62
CA GLU A 236 3.17 1.04 19.06
C GLU A 236 3.47 -0.21 19.88
N ASP A 237 4.16 -0.12 21.01
CA ASP A 237 4.42 -1.26 21.91
C ASP A 237 5.17 -2.45 21.28
N LEU A 238 5.74 -2.29 20.08
CA LEU A 238 6.53 -3.36 19.47
C LEU A 238 7.81 -3.63 20.26
N ASP A 239 8.42 -2.60 20.84
CA ASP A 239 9.62 -2.63 21.69
C ASP A 239 9.46 -3.44 22.98
N LYS A 240 8.22 -3.74 23.39
CA LYS A 240 7.93 -4.56 24.58
C LYS A 240 8.05 -6.06 24.32
N ALA A 241 8.19 -6.48 23.06
CA ALA A 241 8.28 -7.88 22.71
C ALA A 241 9.72 -8.39 22.71
N LEU A 242 9.91 -9.64 23.13
CA LEU A 242 11.22 -10.30 23.07
C LEU A 242 11.49 -10.89 21.68
N TRP A 243 10.44 -11.38 21.03
CA TRP A 243 10.56 -12.13 19.79
C TRP A 243 9.51 -11.74 18.77
N TYR A 244 9.92 -11.78 17.52
CA TYR A 244 9.12 -11.33 16.38
C TYR A 244 9.03 -12.40 15.31
N CYS A 245 7.83 -12.58 14.74
CA CYS A 245 7.65 -13.27 13.46
C CYS A 245 7.10 -12.27 12.45
N SER A 246 7.79 -12.12 11.32
CA SER A 246 7.34 -11.30 10.20
C SER A 246 6.91 -12.22 9.06
N LEU A 247 5.66 -12.09 8.62
CA LEU A 247 5.10 -12.89 7.54
C LEU A 247 4.70 -12.06 6.32
N ASP A 248 4.88 -12.66 5.15
CA ASP A 248 4.44 -12.16 3.83
C ASP A 248 3.55 -13.23 3.19
N MET A 249 2.31 -12.87 2.87
CA MET A 249 1.40 -13.77 2.14
C MET A 249 1.89 -13.96 0.70
N ALA A 250 1.87 -15.20 0.21
CA ALA A 250 2.26 -15.52 -1.15
C ALA A 250 1.18 -15.12 -2.17
N SER A 251 1.61 -14.84 -3.40
CA SER A 251 0.74 -14.54 -4.55
C SER A 251 -0.10 -13.26 -4.43
N GLY A 252 0.04 -12.52 -3.32
CA GLY A 252 -0.59 -11.22 -3.05
C GLY A 252 -2.07 -11.21 -3.40
N PHE A 253 -2.51 -10.17 -4.09
CA PHE A 253 -3.92 -9.99 -4.45
C PHE A 253 -4.51 -11.09 -5.36
N TRP A 254 -3.70 -11.88 -6.08
CA TRP A 254 -4.21 -12.86 -7.04
C TRP A 254 -4.92 -14.06 -6.39
N VAL A 255 -4.84 -14.22 -5.07
CA VAL A 255 -5.58 -15.26 -4.35
C VAL A 255 -7.10 -15.00 -4.40
N VAL A 256 -7.52 -13.74 -4.53
CA VAL A 256 -8.92 -13.34 -4.43
C VAL A 256 -9.66 -13.62 -5.76
N PRO A 257 -10.73 -14.44 -5.74
CA PRO A 257 -11.57 -14.65 -6.92
C PRO A 257 -12.38 -13.39 -7.24
N MET A 258 -12.77 -13.23 -8.51
CA MET A 258 -13.59 -12.10 -8.96
C MET A 258 -15.01 -12.53 -9.34
N THR A 259 -16.00 -11.65 -9.16
CA THR A 259 -17.35 -11.79 -9.73
C THR A 259 -17.30 -11.77 -11.26
N ASP A 260 -18.32 -12.30 -11.93
CA ASP A 260 -18.38 -12.24 -13.40
C ASP A 260 -18.44 -10.81 -13.93
N ARG A 261 -19.19 -9.93 -13.27
CA ARG A 261 -19.21 -8.49 -13.57
C ARG A 261 -17.81 -7.88 -13.48
N ALA A 262 -17.10 -8.13 -12.38
CA ALA A 262 -15.77 -7.58 -12.17
C ALA A 262 -14.78 -8.09 -13.21
N ARG A 263 -14.88 -9.37 -13.60
CA ARG A 263 -14.05 -9.93 -14.68
C ARG A 263 -14.29 -9.20 -16.00
N GLU A 264 -15.54 -8.95 -16.37
CA GLU A 264 -15.86 -8.17 -17.58
C GLU A 264 -15.28 -6.76 -17.52
N ILE A 265 -15.45 -6.03 -16.41
CA ILE A 265 -14.93 -4.66 -16.23
C ILE A 265 -13.40 -4.62 -16.22
N SER A 266 -12.76 -5.66 -15.70
CA SER A 266 -11.30 -5.78 -15.66
C SER A 266 -10.66 -5.98 -17.05
N ALA A 267 -11.46 -6.14 -18.10
CA ALA A 267 -10.94 -6.42 -19.43
C ALA A 267 -9.99 -5.32 -19.93
N PHE A 268 -8.91 -5.76 -20.57
CA PHE A 268 -7.85 -4.90 -21.07
C PHE A 268 -7.45 -5.28 -22.48
N ILE A 269 -7.08 -4.27 -23.26
CA ILE A 269 -6.81 -4.39 -24.69
C ILE A 269 -5.34 -4.17 -25.01
N THR A 270 -4.84 -5.02 -25.91
CA THR A 270 -3.48 -4.98 -26.44
C THR A 270 -3.53 -5.00 -27.97
N PRO A 271 -2.43 -4.72 -28.68
CA PRO A 271 -2.37 -4.95 -30.13
C PRO A 271 -2.54 -6.41 -30.54
N PHE A 272 -2.50 -7.35 -29.59
CA PHE A 272 -2.52 -8.80 -29.82
C PHE A 272 -3.84 -9.45 -29.41
N GLY A 273 -4.80 -8.68 -28.87
CA GLY A 273 -6.09 -9.20 -28.41
C GLY A 273 -6.63 -8.50 -27.18
N LEU A 274 -7.85 -8.91 -26.82
CA LEU A 274 -8.59 -8.49 -25.62
C LEU A 274 -8.57 -9.63 -24.59
N PHE A 275 -8.21 -9.30 -23.36
CA PHE A 275 -8.08 -10.25 -22.26
C PHE A 275 -8.81 -9.74 -21.02
N LYS A 276 -9.19 -10.64 -20.12
CA LYS A 276 -9.76 -10.30 -18.81
C LYS A 276 -9.13 -11.13 -17.71
N TRP A 277 -9.13 -10.58 -16.50
CA TRP A 277 -8.56 -11.27 -15.35
C TRP A 277 -9.49 -12.36 -14.83
N SER A 278 -8.89 -13.44 -14.33
CA SER A 278 -9.61 -14.48 -13.58
C SER A 278 -9.56 -14.23 -12.06
N ARG A 279 -8.53 -13.50 -11.62
CA ARG A 279 -8.21 -13.18 -10.23
C ARG A 279 -8.00 -11.68 -10.06
N MET A 280 -8.18 -11.18 -8.85
CA MET A 280 -8.07 -9.76 -8.54
C MET A 280 -6.69 -9.20 -8.97
N PRO A 281 -6.62 -8.31 -9.97
CA PRO A 281 -5.37 -7.70 -10.38
C PRO A 281 -4.97 -6.56 -9.44
N PHE A 282 -3.70 -6.16 -9.50
CA PHE A 282 -3.22 -4.91 -8.89
C PHE A 282 -3.88 -3.69 -9.57
N GLY A 283 -3.76 -2.50 -8.98
CA GLY A 283 -4.08 -1.21 -9.63
C GLY A 283 -5.57 -0.83 -9.75
N LEU A 284 -6.50 -1.71 -9.35
CA LEU A 284 -7.91 -1.34 -9.18
C LEU A 284 -8.14 -0.68 -7.83
N LYS A 285 -9.05 0.30 -7.79
CA LYS A 285 -9.25 1.24 -6.66
C LYS A 285 -9.48 0.60 -5.28
N ASN A 286 -10.26 -0.47 -5.20
CA ASN A 286 -10.68 -1.08 -3.92
C ASN A 286 -9.84 -2.30 -3.51
N VAL A 287 -8.79 -2.65 -4.29
CA VAL A 287 -8.01 -3.87 -4.10
C VAL A 287 -7.36 -3.98 -2.71
N PRO A 288 -6.67 -2.94 -2.21
CA PRO A 288 -6.07 -3.00 -0.87
C PRO A 288 -7.11 -3.24 0.23
N GLN A 289 -8.28 -2.60 0.13
CA GLN A 289 -9.35 -2.72 1.11
C GLN A 289 -10.00 -4.11 1.09
N ILE A 290 -10.23 -4.68 -0.10
CA ILE A 290 -10.76 -6.05 -0.24
C ILE A 290 -9.80 -7.05 0.39
N TYR A 291 -8.50 -6.86 0.15
CA TYR A 291 -7.48 -7.76 0.66
C TYR A 291 -7.25 -7.61 2.17
N GLN A 292 -7.16 -6.38 2.68
CA GLN A 292 -7.09 -6.12 4.12
C GLN A 292 -8.26 -6.78 4.85
N ARG A 293 -9.47 -6.62 4.32
CA ARG A 293 -10.69 -7.23 4.87
C ARG A 293 -10.63 -8.76 4.89
N LEU A 294 -10.06 -9.38 3.86
CA LEU A 294 -9.80 -10.83 3.83
C LEU A 294 -8.85 -11.24 4.96
N VAL A 295 -7.69 -10.59 5.06
CA VAL A 295 -6.66 -10.96 6.04
C VAL A 295 -7.15 -10.71 7.46
N ASP A 296 -7.82 -9.59 7.72
CA ASP A 296 -8.44 -9.31 9.01
C ASP A 296 -9.43 -10.42 9.39
N ASN A 297 -10.37 -10.76 8.51
CA ASN A 297 -11.34 -11.79 8.84
C ASN A 297 -10.73 -13.20 8.91
N ALA A 298 -9.62 -13.45 8.21
CA ALA A 298 -8.91 -14.71 8.33
C ALA A 298 -8.28 -14.90 9.72
N LEU A 299 -7.76 -13.81 10.32
CA LEU A 299 -6.97 -13.86 11.55
C LEU A 299 -7.78 -13.54 12.81
N TYR A 300 -8.79 -12.67 12.69
CA TYR A 300 -9.69 -12.31 13.78
C TYR A 300 -11.00 -13.09 13.76
N GLU A 301 -11.31 -13.75 12.64
CA GLU A 301 -12.47 -14.63 12.48
C GLU A 301 -13.82 -14.00 12.88
N PHE A 302 -14.08 -12.76 12.48
CA PHE A 302 -15.39 -12.13 12.75
C PHE A 302 -16.55 -12.86 12.04
N LEU A 303 -16.30 -13.36 10.82
CA LEU A 303 -17.30 -13.99 9.97
C LEU A 303 -16.91 -15.42 9.60
N LYS A 304 -17.90 -16.30 9.59
CA LYS A 304 -17.73 -17.73 9.33
C LYS A 304 -17.82 -18.07 7.85
N ILE A 305 -16.87 -18.88 7.37
CA ILE A 305 -17.00 -19.54 6.07
C ILE A 305 -18.08 -20.62 6.21
N SER A 306 -19.22 -20.39 5.56
CA SER A 306 -20.29 -21.39 5.50
C SER A 306 -19.79 -22.63 4.77
N ARG A 307 -20.06 -23.81 5.35
CA ARG A 307 -19.95 -25.11 4.66
C ARG A 307 -21.09 -25.23 3.65
N SER A 308 -21.13 -24.37 2.64
CA SER A 308 -22.09 -24.53 1.55
C SER A 308 -21.67 -25.75 0.75
N GLY A 309 -22.53 -26.78 0.73
CA GLY A 309 -22.37 -28.02 -0.03
C GLY A 309 -22.50 -27.85 -1.54
N ASP A 310 -22.43 -26.62 -2.06
CA ASP A 310 -22.43 -26.33 -3.48
C ASP A 310 -21.03 -25.84 -3.88
N ALA A 311 -20.21 -26.77 -4.35
CA ALA A 311 -18.79 -26.58 -4.68
C ALA A 311 -18.51 -25.57 -5.83
N GLY A 312 -19.51 -24.79 -6.25
CA GLY A 312 -19.43 -23.84 -7.36
C GLY A 312 -19.76 -22.38 -7.04
N ALA A 313 -20.43 -22.06 -5.93
CA ALA A 313 -20.81 -20.68 -5.60
C ALA A 313 -19.73 -20.01 -4.71
N THR A 314 -18.95 -19.09 -5.29
CA THR A 314 -18.05 -18.21 -4.52
C THR A 314 -18.88 -17.37 -3.55
N THR A 315 -18.92 -17.78 -2.29
CA THR A 315 -19.66 -17.07 -1.23
C THR A 315 -18.76 -15.98 -0.67
N ASP A 316 -19.23 -14.72 -0.75
CA ASP A 316 -18.61 -13.57 -0.10
C ASP A 316 -19.18 -13.46 1.32
N VAL A 317 -18.41 -13.81 2.35
CA VAL A 317 -18.91 -13.80 3.75
C VAL A 317 -19.30 -12.41 4.21
N PHE A 318 -18.72 -11.37 3.61
CA PHE A 318 -19.04 -9.99 3.93
C PHE A 318 -20.42 -9.56 3.41
N GLN A 319 -21.02 -10.35 2.51
CA GLN A 319 -22.40 -10.18 2.09
C GLN A 319 -23.37 -11.03 2.91
N THR A 320 -22.96 -12.22 3.34
CA THR A 320 -23.82 -13.09 4.16
C THR A 320 -23.91 -12.62 5.61
N GLY A 321 -22.83 -12.06 6.15
CA GLY A 321 -22.79 -11.47 7.50
C GLY A 321 -22.96 -12.47 8.64
N ILE A 322 -22.70 -13.76 8.41
CA ILE A 322 -22.82 -14.79 9.45
C ILE A 322 -21.61 -14.70 10.39
N ALA A 323 -21.85 -14.31 11.64
CA ALA A 323 -20.84 -14.22 12.69
C ALA A 323 -20.19 -15.60 12.97
N ASP A 324 -18.89 -15.60 13.29
CA ASP A 324 -18.22 -16.76 13.88
C ASP A 324 -18.47 -16.83 15.40
N ASP A 325 -17.96 -17.89 16.03
CA ASP A 325 -18.11 -18.15 17.47
C ASP A 325 -17.50 -17.04 18.33
N PRO A 326 -18.28 -16.33 19.18
CA PRO A 326 -17.78 -15.24 20.01
C PRO A 326 -16.79 -15.70 21.09
N ASP A 327 -16.80 -16.98 21.47
CA ASP A 327 -15.90 -17.52 22.48
C ASP A 327 -14.52 -17.86 21.90
N ARG A 328 -14.38 -17.80 20.57
CA ARG A 328 -13.10 -18.05 19.89
C ARG A 328 -12.24 -16.79 19.90
N GLY A 329 -11.08 -16.87 20.56
CA GLY A 329 -10.12 -15.78 20.59
C GLY A 329 -9.48 -15.53 19.22
N SER A 330 -9.09 -14.27 18.98
CA SER A 330 -8.29 -13.89 17.80
C SER A 330 -6.95 -14.63 17.78
N VAL A 331 -6.50 -14.99 16.58
CA VAL A 331 -5.18 -15.59 16.36
C VAL A 331 -4.05 -14.61 16.68
N LEU A 332 -4.29 -13.31 16.42
CA LEU A 332 -3.30 -12.25 16.59
C LEU A 332 -3.76 -11.19 17.58
N GLY A 333 -2.79 -10.65 18.32
CA GLY A 333 -2.99 -9.47 19.17
C GLY A 333 -2.85 -8.13 18.43
N ARG A 334 -2.41 -8.13 17.15
CA ARG A 334 -2.14 -6.93 16.36
C ARG A 334 -2.72 -7.02 14.96
N ARG A 335 -3.21 -5.91 14.41
CA ARG A 335 -3.81 -5.90 13.07
C ARG A 335 -2.73 -6.07 11.99
N PRO A 336 -2.99 -6.88 10.95
CA PRO A 336 -2.09 -6.99 9.81
C PRO A 336 -2.16 -5.71 8.96
N TYR A 337 -1.15 -5.47 8.13
CA TYR A 337 -1.19 -4.43 7.09
C TYR A 337 -1.05 -5.08 5.73
N ILE A 338 -2.17 -5.28 5.03
CA ILE A 338 -2.25 -5.97 3.74
C ILE A 338 -1.57 -7.35 3.84
N ASP A 339 -0.37 -7.52 3.27
CA ASP A 339 0.39 -8.77 3.23
C ASP A 339 1.37 -8.90 4.41
N ASP A 340 1.67 -7.79 5.12
CA ASP A 340 2.65 -7.73 6.18
C ASP A 340 2.01 -8.04 7.55
N ILE A 341 2.30 -9.23 8.07
CA ILE A 341 1.80 -9.68 9.37
C ILE A 341 2.94 -9.73 10.38
N MET A 342 2.73 -9.11 11.54
CA MET A 342 3.66 -9.16 12.67
C MET A 342 3.07 -9.95 13.84
N ILE A 343 3.82 -10.93 14.33
CA ILE A 343 3.53 -11.62 15.60
C ILE A 343 4.60 -11.22 16.60
N THR A 344 4.17 -10.69 17.74
CA THR A 344 5.02 -10.39 18.89
C THR A 344 4.77 -11.37 20.03
N VAL A 345 5.82 -11.89 20.66
CA VAL A 345 5.67 -12.82 21.80
C VAL A 345 6.77 -12.60 22.85
N GLU A 346 6.45 -12.99 24.09
CA GLU A 346 7.37 -12.95 25.24
C GLU A 346 8.01 -14.32 25.49
N SER A 347 7.52 -15.40 24.87
CA SER A 347 8.10 -16.74 25.02
C SER A 347 7.93 -17.60 23.77
N TRP A 348 8.81 -18.59 23.64
CA TRP A 348 8.78 -19.57 22.53
C TRP A 348 7.54 -20.47 22.55
N ASP A 349 6.99 -20.76 23.73
CA ASP A 349 5.73 -21.52 23.81
C ASP A 349 4.54 -20.71 23.31
N GLN A 350 4.46 -19.41 23.64
CA GLN A 350 3.46 -18.51 23.04
C GLN A 350 3.66 -18.40 21.53
N MET A 351 4.92 -18.38 21.06
CA MET A 351 5.23 -18.37 19.62
C MET A 351 4.64 -19.59 18.92
N CYS A 352 4.88 -20.79 19.45
CA CYS A 352 4.38 -22.03 18.90
C CYS A 352 2.84 -22.00 18.78
N GLN A 353 2.15 -21.57 19.84
CA GLN A 353 0.69 -21.48 19.86
C GLN A 353 0.14 -20.50 18.82
N ARG A 354 0.72 -19.30 18.73
CA ARG A 354 0.27 -18.27 17.77
C ARG A 354 0.56 -18.66 16.33
N VAL A 355 1.72 -19.27 16.07
CA VAL A 355 2.08 -19.76 14.73
C VAL A 355 1.17 -20.91 14.31
N GLU A 356 0.85 -21.84 15.21
CA GLU A 356 -0.09 -22.92 14.92
C GLU A 356 -1.48 -22.37 14.56
N GLY A 357 -2.04 -21.46 15.37
CA GLY A 357 -3.32 -20.80 15.07
C GLY A 357 -3.31 -20.02 13.75
N LEU A 358 -2.20 -19.34 13.44
CA LEU A 358 -2.03 -18.65 12.16
C LEU A 358 -2.05 -19.62 10.97
N LEU A 359 -1.32 -20.73 11.06
CA LEU A 359 -1.29 -21.72 9.99
C LEU A 359 -2.66 -22.39 9.81
N GLU A 360 -3.41 -22.62 10.89
CA GLU A 360 -4.79 -23.11 10.82
C GLU A 360 -5.73 -22.11 10.13
N ALA A 361 -5.63 -20.83 10.47
CA ALA A 361 -6.38 -19.76 9.80
C ALA A 361 -6.04 -19.71 8.31
N CYS A 362 -4.75 -19.69 7.95
CA CYS A 362 -4.33 -19.70 6.55
C CYS A 362 -4.88 -20.91 5.79
N ASP A 363 -4.84 -22.11 6.38
CA ASP A 363 -5.39 -23.32 5.79
C ASP A 363 -6.91 -23.23 5.55
N LYS A 364 -7.66 -22.73 6.56
CA LYS A 364 -9.12 -22.53 6.48
C LYS A 364 -9.50 -21.57 5.35
N TRP A 365 -8.70 -20.53 5.14
CA TRP A 365 -8.96 -19.45 4.18
C TRP A 365 -8.30 -19.65 2.81
N ASN A 366 -7.54 -20.74 2.60
CA ASN A 366 -6.69 -20.96 1.43
C ASN A 366 -5.67 -19.81 1.20
N LEU A 367 -5.07 -19.31 2.28
CA LEU A 367 -3.96 -18.36 2.20
C LEU A 367 -2.64 -19.12 2.26
N SER A 368 -1.71 -18.72 1.39
CA SER A 368 -0.38 -19.31 1.31
C SER A 368 0.67 -18.31 1.72
N ILE A 369 1.85 -18.80 2.09
CA ILE A 369 2.86 -18.06 2.83
C ILE A 369 4.18 -18.11 2.06
N SER A 370 4.84 -16.96 1.86
CA SER A 370 6.09 -16.89 1.07
C SER A 370 7.32 -17.21 1.92
N VAL A 371 7.94 -18.37 1.73
CA VAL A 371 9.07 -18.80 2.57
C VAL A 371 10.29 -17.90 2.44
N ALA A 372 10.49 -17.31 1.26
CA ALA A 372 11.67 -16.50 0.97
C ALA A 372 11.72 -15.16 1.73
N LYS A 373 10.59 -14.69 2.25
CA LYS A 373 10.44 -13.36 2.86
C LYS A 373 10.08 -13.43 4.35
N ILE A 374 10.17 -14.60 4.95
CA ILE A 374 9.66 -14.84 6.29
C ILE A 374 10.76 -15.10 7.27
N PHE A 375 10.54 -14.58 8.46
CA PHE A 375 11.43 -14.68 9.61
C PHE A 375 10.60 -15.08 10.81
N TRP A 376 10.96 -16.18 11.47
CA TRP A 376 10.26 -16.71 12.65
C TRP A 376 11.13 -16.58 13.89
N GLY A 377 10.60 -15.95 14.94
CA GLY A 377 11.27 -15.86 16.24
C GLY A 377 12.61 -15.15 16.22
N MET A 378 12.69 -14.03 15.51
CA MET A 378 13.87 -13.16 15.48
C MET A 378 13.87 -12.21 16.68
N ASP A 379 15.04 -11.81 17.15
CA ASP A 379 15.18 -10.75 18.17
C ASP A 379 15.14 -9.35 17.54
N LYS A 380 15.47 -9.27 16.24
CA LYS A 380 15.43 -8.05 15.45
C LYS A 380 14.90 -8.31 14.05
N VAL A 381 13.84 -7.63 13.65
CA VAL A 381 13.18 -7.85 12.35
C VAL A 381 12.80 -6.54 11.66
N GLY A 382 12.72 -6.58 10.33
CA GLY A 382 12.16 -5.49 9.54
C GLY A 382 10.63 -5.57 9.49
N TYR A 383 9.93 -4.45 9.64
CA TYR A 383 8.47 -4.37 9.52
C TYR A 383 8.05 -2.98 9.08
N LEU A 384 7.22 -2.88 8.02
CA LEU A 384 6.70 -1.62 7.48
C LEU A 384 7.78 -0.53 7.38
N GLY A 385 8.91 -0.79 6.72
CA GLY A 385 9.97 0.23 6.57
C GLY A 385 10.73 0.60 7.86
N HIS A 386 10.52 -0.12 8.95
CA HIS A 386 11.25 0.04 10.21
C HIS A 386 12.02 -1.23 10.56
N ARG A 387 13.01 -1.09 11.46
CA ARG A 387 13.63 -2.21 12.18
C ARG A 387 13.15 -2.18 13.62
N VAL A 388 12.73 -3.33 14.11
CA VAL A 388 12.13 -3.51 15.42
C VAL A 388 13.01 -4.48 16.21
N SER A 389 13.31 -4.14 17.46
CA SER A 389 13.95 -5.03 18.43
C SER A 389 13.57 -4.62 19.86
N ILE A 390 14.01 -5.40 20.85
CA ILE A 390 13.88 -5.04 22.27
C ILE A 390 14.52 -3.68 22.62
N GLU A 391 15.53 -3.24 21.86
CA GLU A 391 16.18 -1.93 22.04
C GLU A 391 15.31 -0.75 21.57
N GLY A 392 14.19 -1.03 20.89
CA GLY A 392 13.29 -0.04 20.34
C GLY A 392 13.09 -0.13 18.83
N LEU A 393 12.52 0.95 18.29
CA LEU A 393 12.19 1.10 16.88
C LEU A 393 13.23 1.98 16.17
N GLU A 394 13.71 1.53 15.01
CA GLU A 394 14.65 2.27 14.16
C GLU A 394 14.09 2.44 12.75
N ALA A 395 14.51 3.48 12.03
CA ALA A 395 14.28 3.57 10.58
C ALA A 395 15.07 2.46 9.84
N ASN A 396 14.49 1.86 8.80
CA ASN A 396 15.19 0.83 8.05
C ASN A 396 16.35 1.46 7.24
N PRO A 397 17.61 1.00 7.40
CA PRO A 397 18.76 1.55 6.70
C PRO A 397 18.63 1.56 5.17
N LYS A 398 17.86 0.61 4.61
CA LYS A 398 17.61 0.55 3.15
C LYS A 398 16.83 1.76 2.65
N ASP A 399 15.91 2.26 3.46
CA ASP A 399 15.04 3.38 3.12
C ASP A 399 15.70 4.74 3.42
N LEU A 400 16.65 4.77 4.36
CA LEU A 400 17.44 5.98 4.63
C LEU A 400 18.25 6.44 3.41
N LYS A 401 18.76 5.50 2.61
CA LYS A 401 19.51 5.83 1.40
C LYS A 401 18.62 6.51 0.36
N SER A 402 17.41 6.01 0.14
CA SER A 402 16.48 6.61 -0.82
C SER A 402 16.01 8.00 -0.37
N LEU A 403 15.86 8.24 0.94
CA LEU A 403 15.60 9.57 1.49
C LEU A 403 16.77 10.54 1.32
N THR A 404 18.00 10.06 1.46
CA THR A 404 19.22 10.87 1.33
C THR A 404 19.43 11.30 -0.13
N ASP A 405 19.01 10.45 -1.07
CA ASP A 405 19.11 10.70 -2.51
C ASP A 405 17.92 11.50 -3.07
N LEU A 406 16.95 11.92 -2.22
CA LEU A 406 15.79 12.70 -2.68
C LEU A 406 16.23 14.05 -3.26
N PRO A 407 15.78 14.40 -4.48
CA PRO A 407 16.10 15.69 -5.06
C PRO A 407 15.48 16.81 -4.23
N LEU A 408 16.21 17.90 -4.08
CA LEU A 408 15.69 19.10 -3.43
C LEU A 408 14.43 19.59 -4.16
N PRO A 409 13.33 19.87 -3.44
CA PRO A 409 12.09 20.31 -4.05
C PRO A 409 12.14 21.78 -4.52
N TRP A 410 11.78 22.01 -5.78
CA TRP A 410 11.80 23.35 -6.44
C TRP A 410 10.41 23.93 -6.71
N SER A 411 9.37 23.24 -6.26
CA SER A 411 7.99 23.67 -6.41
C SER A 411 7.20 23.32 -5.17
N ARG A 412 6.07 24.00 -4.97
CA ARG A 412 5.14 23.66 -3.89
C ARG A 412 4.68 22.21 -3.94
N ARG A 413 4.35 21.67 -5.13
CA ARG A 413 3.93 20.26 -5.27
C ARG A 413 5.06 19.30 -4.90
N SER A 414 6.28 19.54 -5.36
CA SER A 414 7.44 18.70 -4.98
C SER A 414 7.77 18.82 -3.50
N MET A 415 7.61 20.01 -2.89
CA MET A 415 7.83 20.21 -1.46
C MET A 415 6.80 19.44 -0.63
N GLN A 416 5.52 19.51 -0.99
CA GLN A 416 4.46 18.74 -0.33
C GLN A 416 4.72 17.23 -0.42
N SER A 417 5.16 16.75 -1.59
CA SER A 417 5.53 15.34 -1.78
C SER A 417 6.77 14.95 -0.95
N PHE A 418 7.79 15.80 -0.90
CA PHE A 418 9.00 15.61 -0.10
C PHE A 418 8.67 15.55 1.40
N LEU A 419 7.93 16.52 1.92
CA LEU A 419 7.48 16.54 3.31
C LEU A 419 6.57 15.36 3.64
N GLY A 420 5.69 14.97 2.72
CA GLY A 420 4.87 13.76 2.85
C GLY A 420 5.73 12.50 3.01
N SER A 421 6.82 12.40 2.25
CA SER A 421 7.78 11.29 2.34
C SER A 421 8.52 11.28 3.68
N LEU A 422 8.91 12.46 4.18
CA LEU A 422 9.56 12.59 5.49
C LEU A 422 8.62 12.36 6.66
N ASN A 423 7.33 12.66 6.51
CA ASN A 423 6.35 12.53 7.59
C ASN A 423 6.27 11.09 8.12
N TYR A 424 6.55 10.11 7.25
CA TYR A 424 6.67 8.71 7.60
C TYR A 424 7.70 8.44 8.72
N TYR A 425 8.82 9.16 8.69
CA TYR A 425 9.92 9.05 9.64
C TYR A 425 9.96 10.22 10.65
N SER A 426 8.91 11.03 10.71
CA SER A 426 8.81 12.22 11.57
C SER A 426 9.15 11.94 13.04
N ARG A 427 8.77 10.75 13.54
CA ARG A 427 9.07 10.30 14.91
C ARG A 427 10.57 10.23 15.25
N PHE A 428 11.44 10.12 14.24
CA PHE A 428 12.89 10.07 14.40
C PHE A 428 13.56 11.42 14.12
N ILE A 429 12.79 12.42 13.69
CA ILE A 429 13.30 13.75 13.34
C ILE A 429 12.96 14.68 14.49
N GLU A 430 13.99 15.06 15.24
CA GLU A 430 13.83 16.03 16.32
C GLU A 430 13.28 17.35 15.75
N VAL A 431 12.28 17.92 16.43
CA VAL A 431 11.69 19.21 16.05
C VAL A 431 11.08 19.23 14.63
N TYR A 432 10.68 18.07 14.08
CA TYR A 432 10.08 17.94 12.74
C TYR A 432 8.97 18.96 12.46
N ALA A 433 8.08 19.19 13.43
CA ALA A 433 6.97 20.13 13.29
C ALA A 433 7.44 21.55 12.93
N ILE A 434 8.57 22.03 13.45
CA ILE A 434 9.10 23.36 13.13
C ILE A 434 9.63 23.38 11.69
N TYR A 435 10.39 22.36 11.28
CA TYR A 435 10.87 22.25 9.90
C TYR A 435 9.72 22.21 8.90
N VAL A 436 8.68 21.43 9.19
CA VAL A 436 7.48 21.33 8.37
C VAL A 436 6.78 22.67 8.26
N LEU A 437 6.53 23.37 9.37
CA LEU A 437 5.87 24.68 9.37
C LEU A 437 6.60 25.67 8.46
N VAL A 438 7.92 25.81 8.64
CA VAL A 438 8.75 26.72 7.84
C VAL A 438 8.72 26.35 6.35
N LEU A 439 8.80 25.05 6.02
CA LEU A 439 8.83 24.59 4.63
C LEU A 439 7.46 24.60 3.94
N TYR A 440 6.37 24.47 4.70
CA TYR A 440 5.00 24.57 4.18
C TYR A 440 4.60 26.00 3.82
N GLU A 441 5.17 27.00 4.50
CA GLU A 441 4.90 28.42 4.24
C GLU A 441 5.60 28.95 2.99
N LEU A 442 6.49 28.16 2.38
CA LEU A 442 7.21 28.56 1.17
C LEU A 442 6.27 28.80 -0.03
N ARG A 443 6.43 29.97 -0.64
CA ARG A 443 5.68 30.46 -1.80
C ARG A 443 6.53 30.35 -3.07
N ASP A 444 5.88 30.41 -4.23
CA ASP A 444 6.54 30.29 -5.54
C ASP A 444 7.66 31.32 -5.75
N VAL A 445 7.53 32.51 -5.14
CA VAL A 445 8.56 33.56 -5.14
C VAL A 445 9.81 33.13 -4.38
N GLU A 446 9.66 32.44 -3.25
CA GLU A 446 10.77 31.94 -2.43
C GLU A 446 11.45 30.74 -3.11
N PHE A 447 10.69 29.87 -3.79
CA PHE A 447 11.27 28.82 -4.65
C PHE A 447 12.11 29.41 -5.80
N SER A 448 11.62 30.46 -6.44
CA SER A 448 12.33 31.16 -7.52
C SER A 448 13.62 31.84 -7.03
N GLU A 449 13.65 32.27 -5.77
CA GLU A 449 14.83 32.87 -5.15
C GLU A 449 15.86 31.80 -4.72
N LEU A 450 15.37 30.67 -4.18
CA LEU A 450 16.19 29.50 -3.90
C LEU A 450 16.90 28.98 -5.15
N GLU A 451 16.21 28.98 -6.30
CA GLU A 451 16.78 28.57 -7.59
C GLU A 451 17.89 29.54 -8.07
N LYS A 452 17.90 30.79 -7.61
CA LYS A 452 18.92 31.79 -8.00
C LYS A 452 20.15 31.79 -7.10
N ARG A 453 20.11 31.16 -5.94
CA ARG A 453 21.24 31.08 -5.00
C ARG A 453 22.36 30.17 -5.51
N SER A 454 23.48 30.78 -5.91
CA SER A 454 24.66 30.08 -6.48
C SER A 454 25.44 29.24 -5.47
N ASP A 455 25.35 29.58 -4.19
CA ASP A 455 25.92 28.87 -3.04
C ASP A 455 25.25 27.52 -2.82
N LEU A 456 23.91 27.45 -2.90
CA LEU A 456 23.17 26.19 -2.82
C LEU A 456 23.43 25.28 -4.02
N ARG A 457 23.59 25.85 -5.22
CA ARG A 457 24.04 25.09 -6.41
C ARG A 457 25.42 24.45 -6.23
N LYS A 458 26.37 25.14 -5.57
CA LYS A 458 27.72 24.61 -5.32
C LYS A 458 27.76 23.47 -4.31
N VAL A 459 26.91 23.50 -3.28
CA VAL A 459 26.74 22.38 -2.34
C VAL A 459 26.19 21.14 -3.05
N MET A 460 25.43 21.33 -4.13
CA MET A 460 24.83 20.25 -4.93
C MET A 460 25.81 19.65 -5.95
N ASP A 461 26.61 20.48 -6.64
CA ASP A 461 27.61 19.99 -7.60
C ASP A 461 28.76 19.20 -6.94
N GLN A 462 28.97 19.37 -5.62
CA GLN A 462 29.96 18.61 -4.84
C GLN A 462 29.47 17.24 -4.37
N ASN A 463 28.18 16.91 -4.51
CA ASN A 463 27.63 15.59 -4.20
C ASN A 463 27.62 14.66 -5.43
N ASP A 464 28.77 14.54 -6.09
CA ASP A 464 29.09 13.39 -6.95
C ASP A 464 29.31 12.17 -6.02
N PRO A 465 28.83 10.94 -6.31
CA PRO A 465 28.80 9.83 -5.35
C PRO A 465 30.16 9.14 -5.19
N MET A 466 31.23 9.93 -5.04
CA MET A 466 32.56 9.51 -4.63
C MET A 466 33.27 10.73 -3.99
N HIS A 467 33.46 10.68 -2.67
CA HIS A 467 34.19 11.63 -1.81
C HIS A 467 33.39 12.83 -1.29
N GLY A 468 32.69 12.65 -0.17
CA GLY A 468 32.05 13.78 0.51
C GLY A 468 31.41 13.55 1.88
N ILE A 469 31.65 12.43 2.57
CA ILE A 469 31.26 12.29 4.00
C ILE A 469 32.42 11.65 4.76
N THR A 470 33.50 12.42 4.89
CA THR A 470 34.61 12.14 5.82
C THR A 470 34.82 13.34 6.73
N ALA A 471 33.75 13.87 7.32
CA ALA A 471 33.85 14.90 8.35
C ALA A 471 32.60 14.90 9.24
N HIS A 472 32.39 13.79 9.96
CA HIS A 472 31.76 13.70 11.30
C HIS A 472 31.55 12.22 11.67
N ARG A 473 32.59 11.40 11.48
CA ARG A 473 32.72 10.15 12.24
C ARG A 473 33.43 10.50 13.54
N ASN A 474 32.65 10.88 14.55
CA ASN A 474 32.96 10.80 15.98
C ASN A 474 31.98 11.70 16.76
N CYS A 475 30.76 11.22 16.95
CA CYS A 475 29.99 11.52 18.15
C CYS A 475 29.33 10.21 18.55
N SER A 476 29.93 9.55 19.53
CA SER A 476 29.30 8.47 20.27
C SER A 476 28.04 9.03 20.93
N TRP A 477 26.88 8.49 20.60
CA TRP A 477 25.70 8.63 21.44
C TRP A 477 25.95 7.81 22.72
N ARG A 478 26.61 8.44 23.69
CA ARG A 478 26.62 7.99 25.09
C ARG A 478 25.61 8.85 25.83
N ASN A 479 24.64 8.16 26.43
CA ASN A 479 23.77 8.51 27.55
C ASN A 479 23.81 9.98 28.02
N TYR A 480 22.65 10.63 28.05
CA TYR A 480 22.06 11.17 29.29
C TYR A 480 20.54 11.13 29.20
#